data_AF-A0A8D8VV43-F1
#
_entry.id   AF-A0A8D8VV43-F1
#
_cell.length_a   1.000
_cell.length_b   1.000
_cell.length_c   1.000
_cell.angle_alpha   90.00
_cell.angle_beta   90.00
_cell.angle_gamma   90.00
#
_symmetry.space_group_name_H-M   'P 1'
#
loop_
_entity.id
_entity.type
_entity.pdbx_description
1 polymer ?
#
loop_
_entity_poly.entity_id
_entity_poly.type
_entity_poly.pdbx_seq_one_letter_code
_entity_poly.pdbx_strand_id
1 'polypeptide(L)'
;MKERVAVLISHGDKEQLLGVPITDSSSGEEQASAVYECLEEWGVSNSVKAMCFDTTASNTGRLKGACTILEYLLGKELLYLACRHHVYEVLLRGVFDEKLGSTTGPEPDIFKRFQKKWPTLEKYEPGVASIDVRKHLPPELVSDITTDFQSKLLQSQPRDDYKELLQLVLVFLGTLEGIQISRAYSPCKVDGEGYLLFKNIHVSRAVHLE
;
A
#
# COMPACT_ATOMS: atom_id res chain seq x y z
N MET A 1 20.08 10.26 -4.16
CA MET A 1 18.87 10.88 -3.58
C MET A 1 18.69 10.20 -2.25
N LYS A 2 18.58 10.97 -1.16
CA LYS A 2 18.45 10.37 0.17
C LYS A 2 17.07 9.74 0.31
N GLU A 3 17.02 8.51 0.76
CA GLU A 3 15.80 7.74 0.96
C GLU A 3 15.61 7.44 2.44
N ARG A 4 14.41 6.98 2.82
CA ARG A 4 14.12 6.54 4.18
C ARG A 4 13.65 5.10 4.16
N VAL A 5 14.17 4.30 5.07
CA VAL A 5 13.73 2.91 5.27
C VAL A 5 13.06 2.85 6.62
N ALA A 6 11.79 2.46 6.68
CA ALA A 6 11.14 2.19 7.95
C ALA A 6 11.50 0.77 8.38
N VAL A 7 12.02 0.61 9.60
CA VAL A 7 12.40 -0.70 10.13
C VAL A 7 11.41 -1.07 11.23
N LEU A 8 10.56 -2.06 10.94
CA LEU A 8 9.54 -2.55 11.87
C LEU A 8 9.80 -4.00 12.26
N ILE A 9 9.58 -4.29 13.54
CA ILE A 9 9.57 -5.65 14.07
C ILE A 9 8.15 -6.00 14.54
N SER A 10 7.74 -7.23 14.28
CA SER A 10 6.45 -7.75 14.75
C SER A 10 6.61 -9.03 15.57
N HIS A 11 5.77 -9.16 16.59
CA HIS A 11 5.68 -10.34 17.45
C HIS A 11 4.23 -10.54 17.94
N GLY A 12 3.60 -11.61 17.46
CA GLY A 12 2.16 -11.82 17.68
C GLY A 12 1.36 -10.64 17.12
N ASP A 13 0.48 -10.08 17.94
CA ASP A 13 -0.37 -8.95 17.56
C ASP A 13 0.29 -7.58 17.82
N LYS A 14 1.59 -7.55 18.15
CA LYS A 14 2.33 -6.33 18.42
C LYS A 14 3.29 -5.99 17.30
N GLU A 15 3.36 -4.71 16.97
CA GLU A 15 4.33 -4.13 16.04
C GLU A 15 5.07 -2.98 16.71
N GLN A 16 6.36 -2.85 16.42
CA GLN A 16 7.22 -1.79 16.94
C GLN A 16 8.07 -1.22 15.82
N LEU A 17 8.03 0.09 15.66
CA LEU A 17 8.95 0.84 14.80
C LEU A 17 10.30 0.97 15.53
N LEU A 18 11.35 0.37 14.98
CA LEU A 18 12.70 0.45 15.51
C LEU A 18 13.42 1.73 15.08
N GLY A 19 13.15 2.18 13.86
CA GLY A 19 13.76 3.38 13.31
C GLY A 19 13.27 3.72 11.91
N VAL A 20 13.63 4.93 11.47
CA VAL A 20 13.45 5.40 10.08
C VAL A 20 14.78 5.96 9.56
N PRO A 21 15.83 5.11 9.45
CA PRO A 21 17.14 5.53 8.97
C PRO A 21 17.06 6.17 7.59
N ILE A 22 17.92 7.16 7.38
CA ILE A 22 18.11 7.84 6.10
C ILE A 22 19.25 7.13 5.37
N THR A 23 19.00 6.66 4.15
CA THR A 23 19.98 5.99 3.29
C THR A 23 20.40 6.94 2.17
N ASP A 24 21.61 6.77 1.66
CA ASP A 24 22.12 7.63 0.58
C ASP A 24 21.60 7.22 -0.82
N SER A 25 21.06 6.00 -0.92
CA SER A 25 20.38 5.49 -2.12
C SER A 25 19.31 4.44 -1.79
N SER A 26 18.47 4.12 -2.79
CA SER A 26 17.48 3.03 -2.73
C SER A 26 18.07 1.65 -3.05
N SER A 27 19.39 1.49 -3.08
CA SER A 27 20.02 0.20 -3.40
C SER A 27 19.70 -0.85 -2.33
N GLY A 28 19.72 -2.14 -2.70
CA GLY A 28 19.49 -3.21 -1.73
C GLY A 28 20.55 -3.26 -0.62
N GLU A 29 21.79 -2.87 -0.94
CA GLU A 29 22.91 -2.82 0.00
C GLU A 29 22.70 -1.76 1.08
N GLU A 30 22.38 -0.52 0.69
CA GLU A 30 22.08 0.56 1.63
C GLU A 30 20.88 0.23 2.53
N GLN A 31 19.83 -0.36 1.95
CA GLN A 31 18.65 -0.77 2.71
C GLN A 31 18.97 -1.89 3.71
N ALA A 32 19.73 -2.91 3.31
CA ALA A 32 20.10 -4.01 4.19
C ALA A 32 20.99 -3.55 5.35
N SER A 33 21.98 -2.70 5.07
CA SER A 33 22.87 -2.14 6.10
C SER A 33 22.08 -1.30 7.12
N ALA A 34 21.19 -0.42 6.64
CA ALA A 34 20.35 0.39 7.53
C ALA A 34 19.41 -0.46 8.40
N VAL A 35 18.83 -1.53 7.85
CA VAL A 35 18.01 -2.47 8.63
C VAL A 35 18.88 -3.20 9.67
N TYR A 36 20.05 -3.70 9.27
CA TYR A 36 20.96 -4.42 10.16
C TYR A 36 21.43 -3.55 11.33
N GLU A 37 21.83 -2.31 11.08
CA GLU A 37 22.23 -1.35 12.12
C GLU A 37 21.09 -1.12 13.13
N CYS A 38 19.86 -0.89 12.65
CA CYS A 38 18.69 -0.77 13.54
C CYS A 38 18.46 -2.04 14.38
N LEU A 39 18.67 -3.24 13.83
CA LEU A 39 18.51 -4.48 14.58
C LEU A 39 19.60 -4.67 15.65
N GLU A 40 20.84 -4.28 15.33
CA GLU A 40 21.98 -4.33 16.26
C GLU A 40 21.82 -3.31 17.39
N GLU A 41 21.43 -2.07 17.08
CA GLU A 41 21.19 -1.01 18.07
C GLU A 41 20.13 -1.42 19.09
N TRP A 42 19.10 -2.13 18.66
CA TRP A 42 18.05 -2.66 19.53
C TRP A 42 18.40 -4.02 20.16
N GLY A 43 19.51 -4.66 19.78
CA GLY A 43 19.93 -5.96 20.28
C GLY A 43 19.02 -7.13 19.89
N VAL A 44 18.29 -7.00 18.77
CA VAL A 44 17.26 -7.97 18.34
C VAL A 44 17.67 -8.80 17.13
N SER A 45 18.85 -8.58 16.54
CA SER A 45 19.34 -9.31 15.36
C SER A 45 19.25 -10.82 15.48
N ASN A 46 19.63 -11.41 16.63
CA ASN A 46 19.55 -12.85 16.86
C ASN A 46 18.11 -13.38 16.93
N SER A 47 17.16 -12.51 17.26
CA SER A 47 15.75 -12.84 17.46
C SER A 47 14.98 -12.90 16.14
N VAL A 48 15.42 -12.20 15.10
CA VAL A 48 14.82 -12.19 13.76
C VAL A 48 14.76 -13.60 13.13
N LYS A 49 13.65 -13.99 12.49
CA LYS A 49 13.49 -15.31 11.81
C LYS A 49 12.85 -15.25 10.43
N ALA A 50 12.24 -14.14 10.07
CA ALA A 50 11.51 -13.95 8.84
C ALA A 50 11.59 -12.49 8.43
N MET A 51 11.40 -12.18 7.15
CA MET A 51 11.29 -10.82 6.65
C MET A 51 10.14 -10.67 5.66
N CYS A 52 9.20 -9.76 5.94
CA CYS A 52 8.28 -9.19 4.97
C CYS A 52 8.99 -8.12 4.14
N PHE A 53 8.66 -7.94 2.87
CA PHE A 53 9.28 -6.88 2.05
C PHE A 53 8.47 -6.63 0.79
N ASP A 54 8.57 -5.44 0.22
CA ASP A 54 8.04 -5.17 -1.13
C ASP A 54 8.87 -5.91 -2.18
N THR A 55 8.22 -6.50 -3.19
CA THR A 55 8.86 -7.29 -4.25
C THR A 55 9.56 -6.45 -5.33
N THR A 56 10.16 -5.33 -4.93
CA THR A 56 10.99 -4.51 -5.82
C THR A 56 12.32 -5.23 -6.11
N ALA A 57 12.97 -4.89 -7.22
CA ALA A 57 14.25 -5.48 -7.59
C ALA A 57 15.36 -5.18 -6.57
N SER A 58 15.32 -4.01 -5.92
CA SER A 58 16.26 -3.63 -4.86
C SER A 58 16.18 -4.56 -3.65
N ASN A 59 15.01 -5.13 -3.36
CA ASN A 59 14.81 -6.02 -2.22
C ASN A 59 15.04 -7.49 -2.59
N THR A 60 14.60 -7.89 -3.78
CA THR A 60 14.52 -9.30 -4.23
C THR A 60 15.69 -9.76 -5.11
N GLY A 61 16.62 -8.86 -5.48
CA GLY A 61 17.75 -9.20 -6.34
C GLY A 61 18.59 -10.35 -5.78
N ARG A 62 18.83 -11.38 -6.58
CA ARG A 62 19.58 -12.58 -6.12
C ARG A 62 20.95 -12.27 -5.50
N LEU A 63 21.69 -11.32 -6.07
CA LEU A 63 23.06 -11.00 -5.64
C LEU A 63 23.17 -9.69 -4.84
N LYS A 64 22.35 -8.70 -5.17
CA LYS A 64 22.40 -7.34 -4.60
C LYS A 64 21.08 -6.90 -3.96
N GLY A 65 20.17 -7.84 -3.76
CA GLY A 65 18.90 -7.59 -3.10
C GLY A 65 19.10 -7.43 -1.61
N ALA A 66 18.35 -6.51 -1.01
CA ALA A 66 18.41 -6.25 0.43
C ALA A 66 18.18 -7.53 1.25
N CYS A 67 17.27 -8.40 0.82
CA CYS A 67 16.96 -9.64 1.54
C CYS A 67 18.17 -10.57 1.62
N THR A 68 18.82 -10.82 0.48
CA THR A 68 20.03 -11.67 0.41
C THR A 68 21.16 -11.09 1.25
N ILE A 69 21.36 -9.77 1.19
CA ILE A 69 22.43 -9.11 1.93
C ILE A 69 22.14 -9.16 3.45
N LEU A 70 20.88 -8.98 3.85
CA LEU A 70 20.48 -9.03 5.26
C LEU A 70 20.67 -10.43 5.87
N GLU A 71 20.37 -11.50 5.14
CA GLU A 71 20.67 -12.87 5.59
C GLU A 71 22.18 -13.09 5.79
N TYR A 72 22.99 -12.56 4.86
CA TYR A 72 24.45 -12.61 4.97
C TYR A 72 24.96 -11.84 6.20
N LEU A 73 24.47 -10.62 6.43
CA LEU A 73 24.84 -9.82 7.60
C LEU A 73 24.43 -10.48 8.92
N LEU A 74 23.25 -11.08 8.97
CA LEU A 74 22.75 -11.78 10.16
C LEU A 74 23.34 -13.19 10.34
N GLY A 75 24.06 -13.71 9.34
CA GLY A 75 24.64 -15.05 9.35
C GLY A 75 23.60 -16.18 9.46
N LYS A 76 22.38 -15.97 8.94
CA LYS A 76 21.30 -16.96 9.01
C LYS A 76 20.25 -16.79 7.91
N GLU A 77 19.60 -17.90 7.58
CA GLU A 77 18.44 -17.92 6.70
C GLU A 77 17.20 -17.37 7.42
N LEU A 78 16.37 -16.64 6.68
CA LEU A 78 15.14 -16.04 7.14
C LEU A 78 13.98 -16.48 6.25
N LEU A 79 12.80 -16.64 6.84
CA LEU A 79 11.57 -16.88 6.08
C LEU A 79 11.14 -15.63 5.29
N TYR A 80 11.00 -15.74 3.97
CA TYR A 80 10.61 -14.62 3.13
C TYR A 80 9.08 -14.48 3.08
N LEU A 81 8.58 -13.31 3.45
CA LEU A 81 7.16 -12.95 3.49
C LEU A 81 6.88 -11.82 2.48
N ALA A 82 7.14 -12.08 1.20
CA ALA A 82 6.91 -11.11 0.13
C ALA A 82 5.51 -10.47 0.20
N CYS A 83 5.46 -9.14 0.09
CA CYS A 83 4.24 -8.35 0.24
C CYS A 83 3.22 -8.67 -0.86
N ARG A 84 2.12 -9.33 -0.49
CA ARG A 84 1.03 -9.65 -1.43
C ARG A 84 0.35 -8.40 -1.99
N HIS A 85 0.28 -7.32 -1.20
CA HIS A 85 -0.27 -6.05 -1.68
C HIS A 85 0.54 -5.52 -2.86
N HIS A 86 1.87 -5.60 -2.79
CA HIS A 86 2.70 -5.14 -3.89
C HIS A 86 2.55 -6.04 -5.13
N VAL A 87 2.36 -7.35 -4.97
CA VAL A 87 2.03 -8.25 -6.09
C VAL A 87 0.73 -7.84 -6.78
N TYR A 88 -0.31 -7.53 -6.01
CA TYR A 88 -1.58 -7.05 -6.58
C TYR A 88 -1.44 -5.66 -7.21
N GLU A 89 -0.64 -4.76 -6.62
CA GLU A 89 -0.31 -3.46 -7.21
C GLU A 89 0.36 -3.63 -8.59
N VAL A 90 1.28 -4.59 -8.74
CA VAL A 90 1.92 -4.87 -10.03
C VAL A 90 0.92 -5.38 -11.08
N LEU A 91 -0.02 -6.26 -10.69
CA LEU A 91 -1.08 -6.71 -11.60
C LEU A 91 -2.00 -5.56 -12.01
N LEU A 92 -2.45 -4.76 -11.05
CA LEU A 92 -3.27 -3.58 -11.30
C LEU A 92 -2.53 -2.56 -12.17
N ARG A 93 -1.21 -2.43 -11.99
CA ARG A 93 -0.36 -1.58 -12.82
C ARG A 93 -0.37 -2.04 -14.27
N GLY A 94 -0.30 -3.35 -14.54
CA GLY A 94 -0.42 -3.89 -15.89
C GLY A 94 -1.76 -3.55 -16.56
N VAL A 95 -2.87 -3.67 -15.82
CA VAL A 95 -4.20 -3.26 -16.31
C VAL A 95 -4.26 -1.76 -16.56
N PHE A 96 -3.69 -0.96 -15.65
CA PHE A 96 -3.62 0.49 -15.80
C PHE A 96 -2.84 0.88 -17.05
N ASP A 97 -1.66 0.30 -17.27
CA ASP A 97 -0.81 0.59 -18.42
C ASP A 97 -1.51 0.20 -19.73
N GLU A 98 -2.23 -0.92 -19.76
CA GLU A 98 -3.03 -1.35 -20.91
C GLU A 98 -4.21 -0.40 -21.20
N LYS A 99 -4.89 0.11 -20.17
CA LYS A 99 -6.13 0.90 -20.34
C LYS A 99 -5.92 2.39 -20.42
N LEU A 100 -4.89 2.91 -19.76
CA LEU A 100 -4.64 4.34 -19.58
C LEU A 100 -3.27 4.77 -20.14
N GLY A 101 -2.47 3.81 -20.61
CA GLY A 101 -1.14 4.02 -21.14
C GLY A 101 -0.07 4.00 -20.04
N SER A 102 1.14 3.59 -20.43
CA SER A 102 2.29 3.57 -19.52
C SER A 102 2.63 4.96 -19.00
N THR A 103 2.90 5.06 -17.70
CA THR A 103 3.36 6.31 -17.08
C THR A 103 4.88 6.29 -16.93
N THR A 104 5.54 7.39 -17.29
CA THR A 104 7.01 7.55 -17.19
C THR A 104 7.45 8.15 -15.86
N GLY A 105 6.51 8.49 -14.97
CA GLY A 105 6.78 9.11 -13.68
C GLY A 105 5.74 8.77 -12.61
N PRO A 106 5.97 9.23 -11.37
CA PRO A 106 5.12 8.95 -10.21
C PRO A 106 3.73 9.58 -10.31
N GLU A 107 3.57 10.59 -11.18
CA GLU A 107 2.30 11.27 -11.40
C GLU A 107 1.81 11.04 -12.84
N PRO A 108 0.81 10.16 -13.03
CA PRO A 108 0.15 9.96 -14.31
C PRO A 108 -0.42 11.26 -14.87
N ASP A 109 -0.19 11.54 -16.16
CA ASP A 109 -0.65 12.77 -16.81
C ASP A 109 -2.17 12.93 -16.78
N ILE A 110 -2.91 11.82 -16.78
CA ILE A 110 -4.37 11.84 -16.63
C ILE A 110 -4.79 12.50 -15.31
N PHE A 111 -4.10 12.22 -14.22
CA PHE A 111 -4.38 12.82 -12.91
C PHE A 111 -3.93 14.28 -12.85
N LYS A 112 -2.81 14.64 -13.49
CA LYS A 112 -2.42 16.06 -13.62
C LYS A 112 -3.45 16.88 -14.39
N ARG A 113 -3.94 16.36 -15.52
CA ARG A 113 -5.01 17.01 -16.29
C ARG A 113 -6.27 17.14 -15.47
N PHE A 114 -6.63 16.10 -14.73
CA PHE A 114 -7.79 16.11 -13.85
C PHE A 114 -7.66 17.14 -12.74
N GLN A 115 -6.53 17.16 -12.03
CA GLN A 115 -6.22 18.13 -10.97
C GLN A 115 -6.34 19.58 -11.48
N LYS A 116 -5.79 19.87 -12.67
CA LYS A 116 -5.90 21.21 -13.29
C LYS A 116 -7.34 21.60 -13.62
N LYS A 117 -8.18 20.63 -14.02
CA LYS A 117 -9.60 20.87 -14.33
C LYS A 117 -10.49 20.86 -13.09
N TRP A 118 -10.03 20.33 -11.96
CA TRP A 118 -10.83 20.19 -10.74
C TRP A 118 -11.55 21.48 -10.30
N PRO A 119 -10.92 22.68 -10.31
CA PRO A 119 -11.61 23.92 -9.92
C PRO A 119 -12.76 24.33 -10.83
N THR A 120 -12.80 23.81 -12.07
CA THR A 120 -13.84 24.13 -13.07
C THR A 120 -15.03 23.17 -13.05
N LEU A 121 -14.97 22.11 -12.22
CA LEU A 121 -16.05 21.15 -12.07
C LEU A 121 -17.04 21.67 -11.02
N GLU A 122 -18.02 22.45 -11.48
CA GLU A 122 -19.03 23.06 -10.59
C GLU A 122 -20.16 22.09 -10.19
N LYS A 123 -20.39 21.04 -10.99
CA LYS A 123 -21.48 20.08 -10.79
C LYS A 123 -21.03 18.66 -11.11
N TYR A 124 -21.41 17.74 -10.23
CA TYR A 124 -21.23 16.31 -10.40
C TYR A 124 -22.51 15.69 -10.94
N GLU A 125 -22.39 14.82 -11.94
CA GLU A 125 -23.44 13.88 -12.32
C GLU A 125 -22.95 12.46 -12.03
N PRO A 126 -23.83 11.56 -11.53
CA PRO A 126 -23.53 10.15 -11.40
C PRO A 126 -22.93 9.57 -12.68
N GLY A 127 -21.96 8.68 -12.56
CA GLY A 127 -21.36 7.99 -13.71
C GLY A 127 -22.40 7.28 -14.57
N VAL A 128 -23.43 6.72 -13.92
CA VAL A 128 -24.57 6.05 -14.59
C VAL A 128 -25.52 6.99 -15.35
N ALA A 129 -25.34 8.31 -15.24
CA ALA A 129 -26.01 9.29 -16.10
C ALA A 129 -25.44 9.29 -17.52
N SER A 130 -24.16 8.90 -17.67
CA SER A 130 -23.53 8.75 -18.98
C SER A 130 -24.10 7.55 -19.73
N ILE A 131 -24.58 7.79 -20.95
CA ILE A 131 -25.11 6.76 -21.86
C ILE A 131 -24.04 5.68 -22.12
N ASP A 132 -22.78 6.07 -22.29
CA ASP A 132 -21.70 5.12 -22.58
C ASP A 132 -21.38 4.24 -21.40
N VAL A 133 -21.43 4.78 -20.18
CA VAL A 133 -21.26 3.99 -18.96
C VAL A 133 -22.43 3.04 -18.76
N ARG A 134 -23.67 3.51 -18.94
CA ARG A 134 -24.89 2.72 -18.74
C ARG A 134 -24.96 1.50 -19.67
N LYS A 135 -24.37 1.56 -20.87
CA LYS A 135 -24.27 0.41 -21.79
C LYS A 135 -23.50 -0.77 -21.17
N HIS A 136 -22.56 -0.50 -20.27
CA HIS A 136 -21.73 -1.50 -19.61
C HIS A 136 -22.20 -1.85 -18.19
N LEU A 137 -23.17 -1.13 -17.66
CA LEU A 137 -23.72 -1.30 -16.31
C LEU A 137 -25.23 -1.52 -16.39
N PRO A 138 -25.70 -2.76 -16.64
CA PRO A 138 -27.12 -3.06 -16.66
C PRO A 138 -27.75 -2.81 -15.28
N PRO A 139 -29.06 -2.48 -15.20
CA PRO A 139 -29.72 -2.11 -13.93
C PRO A 139 -29.61 -3.17 -12.84
N GLU A 140 -29.65 -4.46 -13.20
CA GLU A 140 -29.50 -5.57 -12.26
C GLU A 140 -28.12 -5.55 -11.59
N LEU A 141 -27.06 -5.39 -12.39
CA LEU A 141 -25.69 -5.29 -11.87
C LEU A 141 -25.52 -4.06 -10.97
N VAL A 142 -26.12 -2.92 -11.33
CA VAL A 142 -26.10 -1.72 -10.48
C VAL A 142 -26.76 -2.00 -9.13
N SER A 143 -27.93 -2.64 -9.13
CA SER A 143 -28.65 -3.01 -7.90
C SER A 143 -27.87 -3.98 -7.02
N ASP A 144 -27.24 -4.98 -7.62
CA ASP A 144 -26.42 -5.97 -6.92
C ASP A 144 -25.20 -5.32 -6.26
N ILE A 145 -24.45 -4.50 -7.03
CA ILE A 145 -23.29 -3.78 -6.51
C ILE A 145 -23.70 -2.82 -5.39
N THR A 146 -24.78 -2.05 -5.59
CA THR A 146 -25.27 -1.12 -4.58
C THR A 146 -25.60 -1.83 -3.27
N THR A 147 -26.32 -2.95 -3.34
CA THR A 147 -26.71 -3.75 -2.16
C THR A 147 -25.49 -4.31 -1.44
N ASP A 148 -24.57 -4.95 -2.18
CA ASP A 148 -23.32 -5.50 -1.63
C ASP A 148 -22.48 -4.40 -0.95
N PHE A 149 -22.29 -3.27 -1.62
CA PHE A 149 -21.43 -2.19 -1.12
C PHE A 149 -22.04 -1.47 0.08
N GLN A 150 -23.37 -1.26 0.10
CA GLN A 150 -24.07 -0.75 1.27
C GLN A 150 -23.93 -1.71 2.46
N SER A 151 -24.06 -3.03 2.23
CA SER A 151 -23.88 -4.02 3.30
C SER A 151 -22.45 -4.03 3.86
N LYS A 152 -21.44 -3.81 3.01
CA LYS A 152 -20.03 -3.71 3.42
C LYS A 152 -19.76 -2.43 4.20
N LEU A 153 -20.39 -1.31 3.86
CA LEU A 153 -20.24 -0.06 4.60
C LEU A 153 -20.73 -0.13 6.05
N LEU A 154 -21.65 -1.06 6.36
CA LEU A 154 -22.09 -1.32 7.74
C LEU A 154 -21.06 -2.14 8.54
N GLN A 155 -20.09 -2.76 7.87
CA GLN A 155 -19.02 -3.54 8.48
C GLN A 155 -17.79 -2.67 8.72
N SER A 156 -17.02 -3.02 9.75
CA SER A 156 -15.71 -2.40 9.98
C SER A 156 -14.79 -2.71 8.79
N GLN A 157 -14.23 -1.66 8.20
CA GLN A 157 -13.26 -1.80 7.11
C GLN A 157 -11.85 -1.85 7.69
N PRO A 158 -10.97 -2.73 7.19
CA PRO A 158 -9.58 -2.82 7.67
C PRO A 158 -8.78 -1.53 7.47
N ARG A 159 -9.16 -0.70 6.50
CA ARG A 159 -8.52 0.58 6.18
C ARG A 159 -9.56 1.62 5.74
N ASP A 160 -9.28 2.89 6.02
CA ASP A 160 -10.18 3.99 5.67
C ASP A 160 -10.32 4.22 4.16
N ASP A 161 -9.26 3.96 3.37
CA ASP A 161 -9.31 4.09 1.91
C ASP A 161 -10.23 3.05 1.26
N TYR A 162 -10.44 1.89 1.90
CA TYR A 162 -11.42 0.91 1.44
C TYR A 162 -12.84 1.42 1.65
N LYS A 163 -13.10 2.05 2.81
CA LYS A 163 -14.38 2.70 3.09
C LYS A 163 -14.64 3.84 2.10
N GLU A 164 -13.64 4.67 1.82
CA GLU A 164 -13.74 5.75 0.83
C GLU A 164 -14.03 5.19 -0.58
N LEU A 165 -13.36 4.11 -1.00
CA LEU A 165 -13.64 3.45 -2.28
C LEU A 165 -15.10 2.97 -2.38
N LEU A 166 -15.62 2.32 -1.35
CA LEU A 166 -17.02 1.87 -1.31
C LEU A 166 -17.99 3.06 -1.47
N GLN A 167 -17.74 4.16 -0.75
CA GLN A 167 -18.54 5.38 -0.84
C GLN A 167 -18.46 6.00 -2.25
N LEU A 168 -17.27 6.09 -2.84
CA LEU A 168 -17.06 6.64 -4.18
C LEU A 168 -17.76 5.82 -5.27
N VAL A 169 -17.82 4.50 -5.12
CA VAL A 169 -18.59 3.64 -6.04
C VAL A 169 -20.08 3.92 -5.93
N LEU A 170 -20.64 4.06 -4.73
CA LEU A 170 -22.06 4.39 -4.57
C LEU A 170 -22.39 5.80 -5.07
N VAL A 171 -21.46 6.76 -4.93
CA VAL A 171 -21.54 8.08 -5.58
C VAL A 171 -21.61 7.93 -7.09
N PHE A 172 -20.67 7.17 -7.67
CA PHE A 172 -20.62 6.87 -9.09
C PHE A 172 -21.91 6.25 -9.62
N LEU A 173 -22.54 5.37 -8.85
CA LEU A 173 -23.83 4.75 -9.17
C LEU A 173 -25.04 5.67 -8.90
N GLY A 174 -24.84 6.83 -8.26
CA GLY A 174 -25.90 7.78 -7.94
C GLY A 174 -26.83 7.30 -6.82
N THR A 175 -26.40 6.32 -6.01
CA THR A 175 -27.24 5.66 -5.00
C THR A 175 -26.91 6.09 -3.56
N LEU A 176 -26.02 7.07 -3.39
CA LEU A 176 -25.63 7.59 -2.08
C LEU A 176 -26.00 9.07 -2.00
N GLU A 177 -27.05 9.39 -1.24
CA GLU A 177 -27.53 10.76 -1.03
C GLU A 177 -26.89 11.39 0.22
N GLY A 178 -26.47 12.66 0.13
CA GLY A 178 -26.15 13.50 1.29
C GLY A 178 -24.76 13.32 1.93
N ILE A 179 -23.69 13.25 1.13
CA ILE A 179 -22.39 12.83 1.66
C ILE A 179 -21.53 13.98 2.19
N GLN A 180 -21.11 13.88 3.47
CA GLN A 180 -19.81 14.36 3.91
C GLN A 180 -18.79 13.25 3.69
N ILE A 181 -17.99 13.32 2.61
CA ILE A 181 -16.91 12.37 2.40
C ILE A 181 -15.84 12.83 3.38
N SER A 182 -15.72 12.14 4.52
CA SER A 182 -14.50 12.25 5.32
C SER A 182 -13.40 11.68 4.44
N ARG A 183 -12.66 12.56 3.74
CA ARG A 183 -11.45 12.16 2.99
C ARG A 183 -10.64 11.23 3.88
N ALA A 184 -10.23 10.07 3.38
CA ALA A 184 -9.17 9.35 4.07
C ALA A 184 -8.01 10.34 4.19
N TYR A 185 -7.62 10.66 5.43
CA TYR A 185 -6.42 11.46 5.62
C TYR A 185 -5.28 10.64 5.01
N SER A 186 -4.56 11.25 4.08
CA SER A 186 -3.32 10.66 3.57
C SER A 186 -2.50 10.22 4.79
N PRO A 187 -1.91 9.01 4.82
CA PRO A 187 -1.17 8.46 5.97
C PRO A 187 0.10 9.26 6.34
N CYS A 188 0.25 10.47 5.82
CA CYS A 188 1.30 11.42 6.14
C CYS A 188 1.09 12.16 7.48
N LYS A 189 0.00 11.93 8.22
CA LYS A 189 -0.13 12.43 9.59
C LYS A 189 -0.09 11.27 10.57
N VAL A 190 1.07 11.14 11.20
CA VAL A 190 1.24 10.40 12.45
C VAL A 190 0.56 11.23 13.54
N ASP A 191 -0.71 10.97 13.84
CA ASP A 191 -1.15 11.10 15.22
C ASP A 191 -0.66 9.85 15.97
N GLY A 192 -0.28 10.04 17.23
CA GLY A 192 0.49 9.07 18.01
C GLY A 192 -0.25 7.76 18.35
N GLU A 193 -1.23 7.31 17.56
CA GLU A 193 -2.06 6.13 17.80
C GLU A 193 -2.20 5.15 16.60
N GLY A 194 -1.28 5.17 15.63
CA GLY A 194 -1.21 4.16 14.54
C GLY A 194 -2.19 4.47 13.39
N TYR A 195 -1.88 4.28 12.11
CA TYR A 195 -1.14 3.22 11.43
C TYR A 195 -0.24 3.81 10.34
N LEU A 196 0.87 3.14 10.03
CA LEU A 196 1.71 3.49 8.88
C LEU A 196 1.78 2.32 7.91
N LEU A 197 1.22 2.52 6.71
CA LEU A 197 1.44 1.63 5.58
C LEU A 197 2.80 1.98 4.99
N PHE A 198 3.84 1.34 5.51
CA PHE A 198 5.18 1.55 5.02
C PHE A 198 5.50 0.64 3.84
N LYS A 199 6.12 1.27 2.84
CA LYS A 199 6.93 0.59 1.84
C LYS A 199 8.28 0.27 2.48
N ASN A 200 8.70 -0.98 2.31
CA ASN A 200 9.97 -1.60 2.72
C ASN A 200 10.03 -2.32 4.08
N ILE A 201 10.45 -3.58 3.93
CA ILE A 201 11.00 -4.60 4.83
C ILE A 201 10.50 -4.64 6.29
N HIS A 202 9.58 -5.56 6.62
CA HIS A 202 9.32 -5.99 8.01
C HIS A 202 10.12 -7.24 8.34
N VAL A 203 10.35 -7.52 9.62
CA VAL A 203 11.07 -8.72 10.03
C VAL A 203 10.36 -9.36 11.24
N SER A 204 9.95 -10.64 11.16
CA SER A 204 9.25 -11.34 12.23
C SER A 204 10.09 -12.48 12.84
N ARG A 205 9.86 -12.81 14.12
CA ARG A 205 10.50 -13.93 14.82
C ARG A 205 9.56 -15.14 14.89
N ALA A 206 10.06 -16.30 14.49
CA ALA A 206 9.43 -17.60 14.68
C ALA A 206 9.59 -18.07 16.13
N VAL A 207 8.48 -18.56 16.66
CA VAL A 207 8.33 -19.15 17.99
C VAL A 207 8.95 -20.56 17.97
N HIS A 208 9.73 -20.90 18.99
CA HIS A 208 10.16 -22.29 19.21
C HIS A 208 8.92 -23.13 19.51
N LEU A 209 8.67 -24.16 18.71
CA LEU A 209 7.82 -25.28 19.07
C LEU A 209 8.70 -26.25 19.88
N GLU A 210 8.48 -26.31 21.19
CA GLU A 210 8.82 -27.48 22.00
C GLU A 210 7.69 -28.51 21.92
#